data_AF-A0A8T5XJZ9-F1
#
_entry.id   AF-A0A8T5XJZ9-F1
#
_cell.length_a   1.000
_cell.length_b   1.000
_cell.length_c   1.000
_cell.angle_alpha   90.00
_cell.angle_beta   90.00
_cell.angle_gamma   90.00
#
_symmetry.space_group_name_H-M   'P 1'
#
loop_
_entity.id
_entity.type
_entity.pdbx_description
1 polymer ?
#
loop_
_entity_poly.entity_id
_entity_poly.type
_entity_poly.pdbx_seq_one_letter_code
_entity_poly.pdbx_strand_id
1 'polypeptide(L)' 'MKKKLKNSKYNKRKEYIEVDFHDLMELKEMGLKETEIAREMGIPTSYVNRLMEDMRKDY' A
#
# COMPACT_ATOMS: atom_id res chain seq x y z
N MET A 1 33.34 7.97 1.05
CA MET A 1 32.36 8.39 0.02
C MET A 1 31.01 7.75 0.35
N LYS A 2 30.00 8.55 0.73
CA LYS A 2 28.69 8.04 1.16
C LYS A 2 27.89 7.61 -0.07
N LYS A 3 27.57 6.32 -0.19
CA LYS A 3 26.72 5.78 -1.26
C LYS A 3 25.34 6.45 -1.16
N LYS A 4 25.02 7.34 -2.10
CA LYS A 4 23.66 7.87 -2.27
C LYS A 4 22.79 6.71 -2.75
N LEU A 5 22.03 6.11 -1.83
CA LEU A 5 20.93 5.22 -2.18
C LEU A 5 19.99 6.04 -3.06
N LYS A 6 19.88 5.63 -4.33
CA LYS A 6 18.98 6.24 -5.31
C LYS A 6 17.57 6.09 -4.76
N ASN A 7 17.00 7.19 -4.25
CA ASN A 7 15.57 7.30 -4.01
C ASN A 7 14.87 7.06 -5.35
N SER A 8 14.47 5.81 -5.56
CA SER A 8 13.75 5.36 -6.73
C SER A 8 12.38 6.01 -6.71
N LYS A 9 12.24 7.10 -7.47
CA LYS A 9 11.06 7.51 -8.24
C LYS A 9 9.69 6.94 -7.79
N TYR A 10 9.26 7.14 -6.55
CA TYR A 10 7.85 6.99 -6.16
C TYR A 10 7.07 8.29 -6.47
N ASN A 11 7.30 8.83 -7.66
CA ASN A 11 6.62 10.02 -8.18
C ASN A 11 5.90 9.65 -9.48
N LYS A 12 5.27 8.47 -9.51
CA LYS A 12 4.21 8.19 -10.47
C LYS A 12 2.94 8.85 -9.91
N ARG A 13 2.64 9.94 -10.58
CA ARG A 13 1.43 10.77 -10.59
C ARG A 13 0.18 9.98 -10.19
N LYS A 14 -0.74 10.69 -9.53
CA LYS A 14 -2.13 10.33 -9.21
C LYS A 14 -2.91 9.83 -10.44
N GLU A 15 -2.56 8.68 -10.99
CA GLU A 15 -3.60 7.81 -11.53
C GLU A 15 -4.41 7.43 -10.31
N TYR A 16 -5.71 7.72 -10.35
CA TYR A 16 -6.64 7.22 -9.36
C TYR A 16 -6.63 5.71 -9.52
N ILE A 17 -5.68 5.04 -8.84
CA ILE A 17 -5.75 3.61 -8.63
C ILE A 17 -6.97 3.48 -7.73
N GLU A 18 -8.09 3.13 -8.35
CA GLU A 18 -9.32 2.79 -7.67
C GLU A 18 -8.99 1.49 -6.92
N VAL A 19 -8.56 1.65 -5.67
CA VAL A 19 -8.24 0.54 -4.79
C VAL A 19 -9.56 0.03 -4.27
N ASP A 20 -9.94 -1.18 -4.67
CA ASP A 20 -11.09 -1.84 -4.10
C ASP A 20 -10.77 -2.23 -2.65
N PHE A 21 -11.58 -1.72 -1.72
CA PHE A 21 -11.47 -2.04 -0.30
C PHE A 21 -11.80 -3.50 -0.02
N HIS A 22 -12.62 -4.13 -0.87
CA HIS A 22 -12.95 -5.54 -0.76
C HIS A 22 -11.70 -6.39 -0.97
N ASP A 23 -10.97 -6.17 -2.08
CA ASP A 23 -9.72 -6.86 -2.38
C ASP A 23 -8.68 -6.70 -1.26
N LEU A 24 -8.55 -5.47 -0.72
CA LEU A 24 -7.65 -5.20 0.41
C LEU A 24 -7.99 -6.07 1.63
N MET A 25 -9.29 -6.22 1.93
CA MET A 25 -9.76 -6.99 3.08
C MET A 25 -9.64 -8.49 2.86
N GLU A 26 -9.94 -9.00 1.67
CA GLU A 26 -9.74 -10.41 1.35
C GLU A 26 -8.28 -10.80 1.57
N LEU A 27 -7.33 -10.01 1.05
CA LEU A 27 -5.90 -10.27 1.23
C LEU A 27 -5.50 -10.20 2.72
N LYS A 28 -6.10 -9.29 3.49
CA LYS A 28 -5.85 -9.18 4.93
C LYS A 28 -6.40 -10.38 5.70
N GLU A 29 -7.59 -10.86 5.35
CA GLU A 29 -8.24 -12.04 5.94
C GLU A 29 -7.50 -13.33 5.60
N MET A 30 -6.89 -13.40 4.41
CA MET A 30 -5.96 -14.46 4.03
C MET A 30 -4.65 -14.45 4.85
N GLY A 31 -4.43 -13.44 5.68
CA GLY A 31 -3.27 -13.34 6.57
C GLY A 31 -2.02 -12.74 5.91
N LEU A 32 -2.16 -12.10 4.74
CA LEU A 32 -1.04 -11.43 4.09
C LEU A 32 -0.58 -10.21 4.90
N LYS A 33 0.73 -9.95 4.83
CA LYS A 33 1.33 -8.74 5.39
C LYS A 33 1.12 -7.56 4.46
N GLU A 34 1.16 -6.35 5.01
CA GLU A 34 0.92 -5.10 4.29
C GLU A 34 1.90 -4.91 3.11
N THR A 35 3.12 -5.44 3.22
CA THR A 35 4.11 -5.45 2.12
C THR A 35 3.73 -6.37 0.97
N GLU A 36 3.06 -7.49 1.26
CA GLU A 36 2.61 -8.47 0.27
C GLU A 36 1.35 -7.94 -0.42
N ILE A 37 0.41 -7.40 0.36
CA ILE A 37 -0.78 -6.69 -0.13
C ILE A 37 -0.38 -5.54 -1.08
N ALA A 38 0.58 -4.72 -0.68
CA ALA A 38 1.11 -3.64 -1.51
C ALA A 38 1.66 -4.13 -2.85
N ARG A 39 2.34 -5.28 -2.85
CA ARG A 39 2.89 -5.89 -4.06
C ARG A 39 1.79 -6.43 -4.96
N GLU A 40 0.78 -7.08 -4.40
CA GLU A 40 -0.33 -7.67 -5.15
C GLU A 40 -1.20 -6.58 -5.78
N MET A 41 -1.51 -5.54 -5.02
CA MET A 41 -2.35 -4.43 -5.46
C MET A 41 -1.59 -3.36 -6.27
N GLY A 42 -0.26 -3.50 -6.42
CA GLY A 42 0.56 -2.55 -7.17
C GLY A 42 0.62 -1.15 -6.55
N ILE A 43 0.36 -1.00 -5.25
CA ILE A 43 0.34 0.27 -4.53
C ILE A 43 1.47 0.38 -3.49
N PRO A 44 1.84 1.59 -3.05
CA PRO A 44 2.82 1.74 -1.99
C PRO A 44 2.34 1.13 -0.66
N THR A 45 3.23 0.45 0.07
CA THR A 45 2.92 -0.05 1.42
C THR A 45 2.47 1.05 2.38
N SER A 46 2.99 2.27 2.23
CA SER A 46 2.51 3.43 3.00
C SER A 46 1.04 3.76 2.72
N TYR A 47 0.56 3.50 1.50
CA TYR A 47 -0.84 3.70 1.15
C TYR A 47 -1.72 2.61 1.78
N VAL A 48 -1.31 1.34 1.70
CA VAL A 48 -1.95 0.22 2.41
C VAL A 48 -2.07 0.51 3.91
N ASN A 49 -0.99 0.95 4.54
CA ASN A 49 -0.99 1.28 5.97
C ASN A 49 -1.97 2.39 6.30
N ARG A 50 -2.07 3.43 5.46
CA ARG A 50 -3.03 4.51 5.65
C ARG A 50 -4.47 4.00 5.55
N LEU A 51 -4.77 3.17 4.54
CA LEU A 51 -6.10 2.57 4.38
C LEU A 51 -6.47 1.73 5.60
N MET A 52 -5.55 0.88 6.08
CA MET A 52 -5.77 0.07 7.30
C MET A 52 -5.99 0.94 8.54
N GLU A 53 -5.26 2.04 8.69
CA GLU A 53 -5.48 2.99 9.79
C GLU A 53 -6.83 3.70 9.70
N ASP A 54 -7.23 4.11 8.51
CA ASP A 54 -8.51 4.77 8.27
C ASP A 54 -9.67 3.81 8.62
N MET A 55 -9.58 2.54 8.22
CA MET A 55 -10.55 1.49 8.58
C MET A 55 -10.64 1.24 10.09
N ARG A 56 -9.50 1.33 10.80
CA ARG A 56 -9.47 1.16 12.26
C ARG A 56 -10.07 2.35 13.02
N LYS A 57 -10.10 3.54 12.42
CA LYS A 57 -10.67 4.74 13.06
C LYS A 57 -12.19 4.81 12.94
N ASP A 58 -12.75 4.16 11.94
CA ASP A 58 -14.20 4.11 11.71
C ASP A 58 -14.92 3.04 12.56
N TYR A 59 -14.17 2.19 13.27
CA TYR A 59 -14.64 1.23 14.28
C TYR A 59 -14.25 1.66 15.70
#